data_AF-A0A1H4D4B2-F1
#
_entry.id   AF-A0A1H4D4B2-F1
#
_cell.length_a   1.000
_cell.length_b   1.000
_cell.length_c   1.000
_cell.angle_alpha   90.00
_cell.angle_beta   90.00
_cell.angle_gamma   90.00
#
_symmetry.space_group_name_H-M   'P 1'
#
loop_
_entity.id
_entity.type
_entity.pdbx_description
1 polymer ?
#
loop_
_entity_poly.entity_id
_entity_poly.type
_entity_poly.pdbx_seq_one_letter_code
_entity_poly.pdbx_strand_id
1 'polypeptide(L)'
;MVNATGKRKVVIVGGGVAGIAAFVSAVSNRSVSRIDIVDPRGIGNGIAFATTDPALLCNTSVETMSLLADDPDDFLRYLRAQAITVSPDAFVPRFHVSRYLADRYAHYRMLARDVGVGHRHLRATARTIEKQPTGGYRVLLDDGTSLEASEVLICTGSGAPFLPDALRSHTGAPALFECLYPERRVIEYLATPSRVLVVGSRLSAVDAALLACGAGHSVVMASPSGRLPAVRTATPRQCPVAIDEAAFARLDLSSPLLYRRLLRQVARSAEAVAGRPLRTQIDRSTYAPERLAREAGLARRGATDWQNLLVRYMDLAEQLLRAGTPGARTLALANCATAVGRYLFALPLETAEKLLSYMNEGRLQVMPAVPERLRRDELWRVQWSSGTLDSFDAVICATGFQKQRFHATYDSLELTGDPLLPVTAPRVSQDLRVWLPEASEPERIWTAGIASYLAAPMVNAVYQSVRQASEITGAWRSS
;
A
#
# COMPACT_ATOMS: atom_id res chain seq x y z
N MET A 1 -30.97 8.78 -34.57
CA MET A 1 -30.79 10.02 -33.79
C MET A 1 -29.87 9.72 -32.63
N VAL A 2 -28.57 10.03 -32.79
CA VAL A 2 -27.54 9.84 -31.76
C VAL A 2 -27.62 11.05 -30.84
N ASN A 3 -28.02 10.82 -29.60
CA ASN A 3 -28.28 11.87 -28.63
C ASN A 3 -26.99 12.65 -28.30
N ALA A 4 -27.10 13.97 -28.25
CA ALA A 4 -25.99 14.87 -27.97
C ALA A 4 -25.32 14.59 -26.60
N THR A 5 -23.99 14.43 -26.60
CA THR A 5 -23.06 14.74 -25.47
C THR A 5 -23.49 14.28 -24.06
N GLY A 6 -23.84 13.00 -23.88
CA GLY A 6 -24.14 12.43 -22.55
C GLY A 6 -22.90 12.23 -21.68
N LYS A 7 -22.47 13.27 -20.96
CA LYS A 7 -21.37 13.19 -19.96
C LYS A 7 -21.59 12.03 -18.96
N ARG A 8 -20.53 11.26 -18.67
CA ARG A 8 -20.53 10.01 -17.86
C ARG A 8 -21.03 10.17 -16.42
N LYS A 9 -21.75 9.17 -15.90
CA LYS A 9 -22.06 9.00 -14.47
C LYS A 9 -21.11 7.96 -13.88
N VAL A 10 -20.25 8.37 -12.95
CA VAL A 10 -19.19 7.51 -12.40
C VAL A 10 -19.48 7.20 -10.94
N VAL A 11 -19.34 5.93 -10.57
CA VAL A 11 -19.23 5.53 -9.16
C VAL A 11 -17.78 5.13 -8.87
N ILE A 12 -17.16 5.79 -7.90
CA ILE A 12 -15.82 5.47 -7.40
C ILE A 12 -15.98 4.71 -6.07
N VAL A 13 -15.54 3.46 -6.03
CA VAL A 13 -15.55 2.64 -4.82
C VAL A 13 -14.21 2.77 -4.11
N GLY A 14 -14.15 3.55 -3.04
CA GLY A 14 -12.96 3.84 -2.26
C GLY A 14 -12.61 5.33 -2.23
N GLY A 15 -12.49 5.89 -1.04
CA GLY A 15 -12.20 7.29 -0.73
C GLY A 15 -10.74 7.53 -0.31
N GLY A 16 -9.86 6.57 -0.59
CA GLY A 16 -8.41 6.70 -0.39
C GLY A 16 -7.70 7.39 -1.56
N VAL A 17 -6.37 7.32 -1.59
CA VAL A 17 -5.51 8.00 -2.59
C VAL A 17 -5.99 7.80 -4.03
N ALA A 18 -6.19 6.56 -4.47
CA ALA A 18 -6.57 6.26 -5.86
C ALA A 18 -7.94 6.87 -6.23
N GLY A 19 -8.92 6.79 -5.33
CA GLY A 19 -10.25 7.33 -5.57
C GLY A 19 -10.28 8.85 -5.60
N ILE A 20 -9.55 9.50 -4.69
CA ILE A 20 -9.44 10.96 -4.68
C ILE A 20 -8.66 11.43 -5.92
N ALA A 21 -7.57 10.75 -6.30
CA ALA A 21 -6.82 11.08 -7.52
C ALA A 21 -7.72 11.00 -8.76
N ALA A 22 -8.57 9.97 -8.85
CA ALA A 22 -9.51 9.81 -9.94
C ALA A 22 -10.59 10.89 -9.94
N PHE A 23 -11.13 11.24 -8.77
CA PHE A 23 -12.06 12.36 -8.63
C PHE A 23 -11.44 13.67 -9.11
N VAL A 24 -10.24 13.99 -8.62
CA VAL A 24 -9.49 15.20 -8.99
C VAL A 24 -9.24 15.24 -10.49
N SER A 25 -8.71 14.16 -11.07
CA SER A 25 -8.43 14.08 -12.50
C SER A 25 -9.70 14.20 -13.35
N ALA A 26 -10.79 13.51 -12.99
CA ALA A 26 -12.06 13.55 -13.71
C ALA A 26 -12.72 14.93 -13.67
N VAL A 27 -12.61 15.66 -12.55
CA VAL A 27 -13.10 17.04 -12.43
C VAL A 27 -12.26 17.99 -13.28
N SER A 28 -10.92 17.96 -13.13
CA SER A 28 -9.99 18.77 -13.92
C SER A 28 -10.24 18.60 -15.41
N ASN A 29 -10.49 17.35 -15.81
CA ASN A 29 -10.53 16.98 -17.20
C ASN A 29 -11.95 17.11 -17.81
N ARG A 30 -12.98 17.42 -17.00
CA ARG A 30 -14.39 17.62 -17.39
C ARG A 30 -15.00 16.44 -18.17
N SER A 31 -14.55 15.22 -17.92
CA SER A 31 -14.99 14.00 -18.63
C SER A 31 -16.30 13.40 -18.14
N VAL A 32 -16.89 13.95 -17.07
CA VAL A 32 -18.02 13.35 -16.35
C VAL A 32 -19.12 14.38 -16.04
N SER A 33 -20.36 13.94 -15.88
CA SER A 33 -21.49 14.75 -15.40
C SER A 33 -21.72 14.57 -13.91
N ARG A 34 -21.41 13.38 -13.40
CA ARG A 34 -21.64 13.03 -12.00
C ARG A 34 -20.59 12.05 -11.48
N ILE A 35 -20.14 12.26 -10.25
CA ILE A 35 -19.24 11.35 -9.52
C ILE A 35 -19.79 11.05 -8.13
N ASP A 36 -20.14 9.80 -7.85
CA ASP A 36 -20.47 9.35 -6.50
C ASP A 36 -19.26 8.56 -5.93
N ILE A 37 -18.70 8.99 -4.80
CA ILE A 37 -17.65 8.25 -4.07
C ILE A 37 -18.30 7.47 -2.93
N VAL A 38 -18.01 6.18 -2.84
CA VAL A 38 -18.50 5.27 -1.79
C VAL A 38 -17.31 4.77 -0.98
N ASP A 39 -17.26 5.09 0.32
CA ASP A 39 -16.23 4.58 1.23
C ASP A 39 -16.72 4.54 2.68
N PRO A 40 -16.60 3.41 3.41
CA PRO A 40 -17.11 3.28 4.77
C PRO A 40 -16.34 4.14 5.80
N ARG A 41 -15.08 4.49 5.52
CA ARG A 41 -14.20 5.30 6.39
C ARG A 41 -14.19 6.78 5.98
N GLY A 42 -14.65 7.05 4.77
CA GLY A 42 -14.75 8.37 4.17
C GLY A 42 -13.49 8.82 3.43
N ILE A 43 -13.41 10.12 3.16
CA ILE A 43 -12.37 10.71 2.33
C ILE A 43 -11.04 10.84 3.08
N GLY A 44 -9.96 10.36 2.47
CA GLY A 44 -8.60 10.51 2.98
C GLY A 44 -8.22 9.55 4.11
N ASN A 45 -9.19 8.79 4.64
CA ASN A 45 -9.03 7.95 5.83
C ASN A 45 -8.64 6.50 5.52
N GLY A 46 -7.85 6.28 4.45
CA GLY A 46 -7.30 4.96 4.15
C GLY A 46 -6.34 4.47 5.24
N ILE A 47 -6.31 3.16 5.52
CA ILE A 47 -5.49 2.54 6.60
C ILE A 47 -4.03 3.01 6.59
N ALA A 48 -3.46 3.28 5.41
CA ALA A 48 -2.07 3.69 5.28
C ALA A 48 -1.79 5.07 5.89
N PHE A 49 -2.77 5.99 5.92
CA PHE A 49 -2.57 7.38 6.35
C PHE A 49 -3.48 7.82 7.50
N ALA A 50 -4.45 7.00 7.89
CA ALA A 50 -5.44 7.31 8.95
C ALA A 50 -4.88 7.28 10.38
N THR A 51 -3.56 7.32 10.56
CA THR A 51 -2.91 7.49 11.86
C THR A 51 -2.87 8.96 12.25
N THR A 52 -2.78 9.22 13.55
CA THR A 52 -2.64 10.57 14.13
C THR A 52 -1.31 10.79 14.83
N ASP A 53 -0.48 9.74 14.98
CA ASP A 53 0.74 9.81 15.77
C ASP A 53 1.93 10.36 14.94
N PRO A 54 2.66 11.36 15.43
CA PRO A 54 3.80 11.95 14.72
C PRO A 54 5.02 11.02 14.58
N ALA A 55 5.10 9.94 15.37
CA ALA A 55 6.16 8.94 15.22
C ALA A 55 5.99 8.07 13.96
N LEU A 56 4.77 7.98 13.42
CA LEU A 56 4.48 7.17 12.23
C LEU A 56 4.75 7.97 10.96
N LEU A 57 5.98 7.89 10.48
CA LEU A 57 6.44 8.52 9.25
C LEU A 57 5.97 7.75 8.01
N CYS A 58 5.80 8.49 6.91
CA CYS A 58 5.80 7.90 5.56
C CYS A 58 7.14 7.20 5.30
N ASN A 59 7.13 6.11 4.53
CA ASN A 59 8.35 5.42 4.11
C ASN A 59 8.81 5.83 2.70
N THR A 60 8.19 6.85 2.11
CA THR A 60 8.59 7.49 0.85
C THR A 60 8.66 8.99 1.02
N SER A 61 9.51 9.63 0.20
CA SER A 61 9.80 11.07 0.30
C SER A 61 8.64 11.93 -0.16
N VAL A 62 8.60 13.19 0.32
CA VAL A 62 7.60 14.20 -0.03
C VAL A 62 7.41 14.34 -1.55
N GLU A 63 8.47 14.31 -2.34
CA GLU A 63 8.42 14.40 -3.83
C GLU A 63 7.65 13.28 -4.53
N THR A 64 7.30 12.20 -3.81
CA THR A 64 6.56 11.03 -4.34
C THR A 64 5.08 11.03 -3.98
N MET A 65 4.60 12.05 -3.27
CA MET A 65 3.29 12.06 -2.59
C MET A 65 2.25 12.97 -3.22
N SER A 66 2.57 13.69 -4.31
CA SER A 66 1.58 14.53 -4.99
C SER A 66 0.38 13.70 -5.47
N LEU A 67 -0.81 14.26 -5.29
CA LEU A 67 -2.08 13.75 -5.80
C LEU A 67 -2.34 14.18 -7.26
N LEU A 68 -1.54 15.11 -7.77
CA LEU A 68 -1.65 15.67 -9.11
C LEU A 68 -0.59 15.03 -10.02
N ALA A 69 -1.03 14.38 -11.10
CA ALA A 69 -0.14 13.63 -11.99
C ALA A 69 0.84 14.55 -12.75
N ASP A 70 0.36 15.73 -13.13
CA ASP A 70 1.04 16.79 -13.87
C ASP A 70 1.82 17.76 -12.98
N ASP A 71 1.61 17.71 -11.67
CA ASP A 71 2.23 18.61 -10.70
C ASP A 71 2.89 17.82 -9.55
N PRO A 72 4.13 17.31 -9.77
CA PRO A 72 4.87 16.53 -8.78
C PRO A 72 5.11 17.25 -7.44
N ASP A 73 5.12 18.58 -7.44
CA ASP A 73 5.51 19.40 -6.28
C ASP A 73 4.31 19.88 -5.45
N ASP A 74 3.09 19.50 -5.82
CA ASP A 74 1.87 19.99 -5.17
C ASP A 74 1.82 19.69 -3.66
N PHE A 75 2.23 18.49 -3.24
CA PHE A 75 2.28 18.14 -1.82
C PHE A 75 3.34 18.96 -1.06
N LEU A 76 4.51 19.19 -1.67
CA LEU A 76 5.57 20.02 -1.07
C LEU A 76 5.09 21.47 -0.88
N ARG A 77 4.43 22.05 -1.88
CA ARG A 77 3.85 23.39 -1.77
C ARG A 77 2.71 23.44 -0.75
N TYR A 78 1.89 22.39 -0.66
CA TYR A 78 0.88 22.28 0.38
C TYR A 78 1.49 22.31 1.78
N LEU A 79 2.54 21.52 2.05
CA LEU A 79 3.23 21.52 3.34
C LEU A 79 3.78 22.91 3.69
N ARG A 80 4.41 23.58 2.74
CA ARG A 80 4.90 24.96 2.92
C ARG A 80 3.78 25.95 3.24
N ALA A 81 2.63 25.83 2.57
CA ALA A 81 1.45 26.65 2.86
C ALA A 81 0.86 26.38 4.26
N GLN A 82 1.15 25.23 4.86
CA GLN A 82 0.82 24.89 6.24
C GLN A 82 1.94 25.25 7.24
N ALA A 83 2.93 26.06 6.83
CA ALA A 83 4.11 26.44 7.60
C ALA A 83 5.00 25.25 8.03
N ILE A 84 4.98 24.15 7.26
CA ILE A 84 5.84 22.99 7.47
C ILE A 84 7.00 23.09 6.47
N THR A 85 8.17 23.51 6.95
CA THR A 85 9.39 23.64 6.14
C THR A 85 10.13 22.30 6.12
N VAL A 86 10.08 21.62 4.98
CA VAL A 86 10.79 20.36 4.73
C VAL A 86 11.43 20.37 3.33
N SER A 87 12.47 19.55 3.17
CA SER A 87 13.07 19.29 1.86
C SER A 87 12.24 18.26 1.06
N PRO A 88 12.39 18.19 -0.28
CA PRO A 88 11.64 17.24 -1.11
C PRO A 88 11.91 15.76 -0.78
N ASP A 89 13.10 15.45 -0.27
CA ASP A 89 13.56 14.11 0.10
C ASP A 89 13.10 13.67 1.51
N ALA A 90 12.58 14.59 2.32
CA ALA A 90 12.16 14.32 3.69
C ALA A 90 11.02 13.29 3.79
N PHE A 91 10.96 12.61 4.94
CA PHE A 91 9.84 11.76 5.35
C PHE A 91 9.00 12.50 6.39
N VAL A 92 7.70 12.68 6.11
CA VAL A 92 6.78 13.38 7.01
C VAL A 92 5.83 12.40 7.71
N PRO A 93 5.27 12.75 8.88
CA PRO A 93 4.19 11.99 9.50
C PRO A 93 3.03 11.72 8.53
N ARG A 94 2.51 10.49 8.55
CA ARG A 94 1.47 10.04 7.59
C ARG A 94 0.18 10.85 7.67
N PHE A 95 -0.15 11.43 8.83
CA PHE A 95 -1.34 12.27 9.00
C PHE A 95 -1.31 13.53 8.14
N HIS A 96 -0.12 14.05 7.77
CA HIS A 96 -0.02 15.18 6.84
C HIS A 96 -0.52 14.83 5.44
N VAL A 97 -0.30 13.58 5.00
CA VAL A 97 -0.84 13.09 3.73
C VAL A 97 -2.36 12.97 3.82
N SER A 98 -2.92 12.44 4.91
CA SER A 98 -4.37 12.38 5.10
C SER A 98 -5.03 13.77 5.04
N ARG A 99 -4.45 14.77 5.72
CA ARG A 99 -4.90 16.17 5.66
C ARG A 99 -4.84 16.74 4.24
N TYR A 100 -3.72 16.53 3.55
CA TYR A 100 -3.56 16.93 2.15
C TYR A 100 -4.63 16.34 1.23
N LEU A 101 -4.92 15.04 1.37
CA LEU A 101 -5.95 14.35 0.59
C LEU A 101 -7.34 14.95 0.83
N ALA A 102 -7.69 15.21 2.10
CA ALA A 102 -8.96 15.82 2.47
C ALA A 102 -9.11 17.25 1.92
N ASP A 103 -8.05 18.07 2.04
CA ASP A 103 -8.05 19.46 1.58
C ASP A 103 -8.11 19.55 0.05
N ARG A 104 -7.37 18.68 -0.66
CA ARG A 104 -7.45 18.60 -2.13
C ARG A 104 -8.82 18.10 -2.58
N TYR A 105 -9.39 17.10 -1.93
CA TYR A 105 -10.76 16.70 -2.21
C TYR A 105 -11.74 17.86 -2.03
N ALA A 106 -11.65 18.61 -0.92
CA ALA A 106 -12.52 19.75 -0.66
C ALA A 106 -12.37 20.85 -1.73
N HIS A 107 -11.14 21.15 -2.15
CA HIS A 107 -10.86 22.10 -3.22
C HIS A 107 -11.50 21.67 -4.56
N TYR A 108 -11.23 20.44 -5.01
CA TYR A 108 -11.79 19.93 -6.26
C TYR A 108 -13.29 19.69 -6.20
N ARG A 109 -13.85 19.49 -5.01
CA ARG A 109 -15.30 19.46 -4.80
C ARG A 109 -15.95 20.80 -5.10
N MET A 110 -15.32 21.92 -4.73
CA MET A 110 -15.79 23.26 -5.11
C MET A 110 -15.69 23.46 -6.62
N LEU A 111 -14.54 23.14 -7.21
CA LEU A 111 -14.35 23.22 -8.66
C LEU A 111 -15.39 22.39 -9.42
N ALA A 112 -15.72 21.19 -8.94
CA ALA A 112 -16.76 20.35 -9.51
C ALA A 112 -18.13 21.06 -9.56
N ARG A 113 -18.49 21.82 -8.51
CA ARG A 113 -19.73 22.64 -8.53
C ARG A 113 -19.66 23.71 -9.61
N ASP A 114 -18.55 24.42 -9.66
CA ASP A 114 -18.35 25.54 -10.59
C ASP A 114 -18.40 25.11 -12.06
N VAL A 115 -17.92 23.89 -12.35
CA VAL A 115 -17.96 23.32 -13.72
C VAL A 115 -19.21 22.46 -13.99
N GLY A 116 -20.19 22.45 -13.08
CA GLY A 116 -21.46 21.75 -13.24
C GLY A 116 -21.38 20.21 -13.18
N VAL A 117 -20.39 19.67 -12.45
CA VAL A 117 -20.24 18.24 -12.17
C VAL A 117 -20.90 17.90 -10.84
N GLY A 118 -22.01 17.18 -10.90
CA GLY A 118 -22.68 16.66 -9.71
C GLY A 118 -21.76 15.72 -8.94
N HIS A 119 -21.75 15.78 -7.61
CA HIS A 119 -20.95 14.85 -6.83
C HIS A 119 -21.55 14.61 -5.46
N ARG A 120 -21.32 13.40 -4.95
CA ARG A 120 -21.69 13.01 -3.58
C ARG A 120 -20.66 12.07 -3.00
N HIS A 121 -20.61 12.03 -1.68
CA HIS A 121 -19.82 11.06 -0.93
C HIS A 121 -20.76 10.30 0.00
N LEU A 122 -20.75 8.97 -0.09
CA LEU A 122 -21.58 8.08 0.70
C LEU A 122 -20.68 7.25 1.63
N ARG A 123 -20.97 7.33 2.94
CA ARG A 123 -20.31 6.51 3.96
C ARG A 123 -20.99 5.15 4.06
N ALA A 124 -20.67 4.28 3.11
CA ALA A 124 -21.25 2.95 2.97
C ALA A 124 -20.24 2.01 2.33
N THR A 125 -20.52 0.70 2.36
CA THR A 125 -19.72 -0.32 1.69
C THR A 125 -20.40 -0.73 0.39
N ALA A 126 -19.71 -0.60 -0.75
CA ALA A 126 -20.20 -1.19 -2.00
C ALA A 126 -20.06 -2.71 -1.94
N ARG A 127 -21.18 -3.43 -2.09
CA ARG A 127 -21.27 -4.89 -2.02
C ARG A 127 -21.10 -5.53 -3.38
N THR A 128 -21.87 -5.07 -4.37
CA THR A 128 -21.97 -5.70 -5.69
C THR A 128 -22.13 -4.64 -6.77
N ILE A 129 -21.54 -4.90 -7.93
CA ILE A 129 -21.76 -4.16 -9.17
C ILE A 129 -22.51 -5.09 -10.12
N GLU A 130 -23.70 -4.71 -10.56
CA GLU A 130 -24.54 -5.52 -11.43
C GLU A 130 -24.75 -4.83 -12.77
N LYS A 131 -24.60 -5.57 -13.87
CA LYS A 131 -24.99 -5.10 -15.20
C LYS A 131 -26.48 -4.84 -15.26
N GLN A 132 -26.85 -3.74 -15.91
CA GLN A 132 -28.25 -3.42 -16.18
C GLN A 132 -28.64 -3.83 -17.61
N PRO A 133 -29.85 -4.41 -17.83
CA PRO A 133 -30.31 -4.78 -19.17
C PRO A 133 -30.38 -3.59 -20.15
N THR A 134 -30.59 -2.38 -19.63
CA THR A 134 -30.67 -1.13 -20.39
C THR A 134 -29.29 -0.49 -20.65
N GLY A 135 -28.22 -1.13 -20.20
CA GLY A 135 -26.85 -0.62 -20.26
C GLY A 135 -26.40 0.09 -18.98
N GLY A 136 -25.10 0.08 -18.73
CA GLY A 136 -24.51 0.60 -17.48
C GLY A 136 -24.60 -0.40 -16.33
N TYR A 137 -24.47 0.12 -15.12
CA TYR A 137 -24.32 -0.67 -13.90
C TYR A 137 -25.15 -0.13 -12.75
N ARG A 138 -25.57 -1.03 -11.87
CA ARG A 138 -26.13 -0.74 -10.55
C ARG A 138 -25.12 -1.17 -9.50
N VAL A 139 -24.69 -0.23 -8.66
CA VAL A 139 -23.83 -0.51 -7.50
C VAL A 139 -24.72 -0.61 -6.26
N LEU A 140 -24.78 -1.79 -5.66
CA LEU A 140 -25.53 -2.06 -4.44
C LEU A 140 -24.65 -1.82 -3.21
N LEU A 141 -25.19 -1.08 -2.24
CA LEU A 141 -24.52 -0.74 -0.99
C LEU A 141 -25.02 -1.61 0.16
N ASP A 142 -24.26 -1.66 1.25
CA ASP A 142 -24.58 -2.44 2.46
C ASP A 142 -25.79 -1.91 3.24
N ASP A 143 -26.17 -0.66 3.03
CA ASP A 143 -27.36 -0.03 3.60
C ASP A 143 -28.63 -0.19 2.72
N GLY A 144 -28.54 -0.96 1.62
CA GLY A 144 -29.63 -1.16 0.67
C GLY A 144 -29.78 -0.06 -0.38
N THR A 145 -28.99 1.02 -0.31
CA THR A 145 -28.95 2.05 -1.35
C THR A 145 -28.42 1.44 -2.65
N SER A 146 -28.97 1.90 -3.78
CA SER A 146 -28.47 1.56 -5.11
C SER A 146 -28.05 2.81 -5.89
N LEU A 147 -26.93 2.72 -6.61
CA LEU A 147 -26.40 3.81 -7.42
C LEU A 147 -26.30 3.38 -8.87
N GLU A 148 -26.88 4.16 -9.77
CA GLU A 148 -26.73 3.98 -11.22
C GLU A 148 -25.44 4.62 -11.73
N ALA A 149 -24.71 3.88 -12.56
CA ALA A 149 -23.45 4.32 -13.14
C ALA A 149 -23.32 3.90 -14.62
N SER A 150 -22.68 4.73 -15.42
CA SER A 150 -22.19 4.32 -16.75
C SER A 150 -20.78 3.74 -16.68
N GLU A 151 -20.00 4.14 -15.66
CA GLU A 151 -18.64 3.66 -15.38
C GLU A 151 -18.51 3.39 -13.88
N VAL A 152 -17.82 2.33 -13.51
CA VAL A 152 -17.47 2.05 -12.10
C VAL A 152 -15.96 1.98 -11.98
N LEU A 153 -15.38 2.66 -10.98
CA LEU A 153 -13.96 2.62 -10.69
C LEU A 153 -13.72 2.06 -9.30
N ILE A 154 -13.10 0.90 -9.22
CA ILE A 154 -12.76 0.21 -7.98
C ILE A 154 -11.38 0.68 -7.52
N CYS A 155 -11.38 1.47 -6.45
CA CYS A 155 -10.23 2.04 -5.76
C CYS A 155 -10.11 1.50 -4.33
N THR A 156 -10.64 0.30 -4.07
CA THR A 156 -10.58 -0.34 -2.76
C THR A 156 -9.11 -0.56 -2.36
N GLY A 157 -8.80 -0.26 -1.10
CA GLY A 157 -7.49 -0.52 -0.54
C GLY A 157 -7.23 -2.00 -0.28
N SER A 158 -6.35 -2.28 0.68
CA SER A 158 -6.18 -3.65 1.19
C SER A 158 -7.46 -4.15 1.86
N GLY A 159 -7.68 -5.46 1.81
CA GLY A 159 -8.80 -6.13 2.49
C GLY A 159 -8.55 -6.30 3.98
N ALA A 160 -9.15 -7.33 4.57
CA ALA A 160 -9.01 -7.65 5.99
C ALA A 160 -7.54 -7.92 6.40
N PRO A 161 -7.17 -7.73 7.68
CA PRO A 161 -5.88 -8.16 8.19
C PRO A 161 -5.61 -9.64 7.87
N PHE A 162 -4.37 -9.96 7.51
CA PHE A 162 -3.97 -11.34 7.29
C PHE A 162 -3.58 -11.95 8.63
N LEU A 163 -4.39 -12.87 9.15
CA LEU A 163 -4.12 -13.58 10.41
C LEU A 163 -3.46 -14.95 10.14
N PRO A 164 -2.26 -15.22 10.69
CA PRO A 164 -1.69 -16.56 10.74
C PRO A 164 -2.61 -17.51 11.52
N ASP A 165 -2.55 -18.80 11.21
CA ASP A 165 -3.47 -19.80 11.78
C ASP A 165 -3.43 -19.84 13.32
N ALA A 166 -2.23 -19.72 13.91
CA ALA A 166 -2.05 -19.66 15.36
C ALA A 166 -2.76 -18.49 16.05
N LEU A 167 -3.04 -17.39 15.32
CA LEU A 167 -3.78 -16.23 15.85
C LEU A 167 -5.26 -16.29 15.47
N ARG A 168 -5.59 -16.89 14.33
CA ARG A 168 -6.95 -16.94 13.77
C ARG A 168 -7.95 -17.59 14.73
N SER A 169 -7.54 -18.64 15.45
CA SER A 169 -8.37 -19.31 16.47
C SER A 169 -8.74 -18.44 17.67
N HIS A 170 -8.08 -17.28 17.81
CA HIS A 170 -8.25 -16.34 18.91
C HIS A 170 -8.79 -14.98 18.44
N THR A 171 -9.38 -14.93 17.25
CA THR A 171 -10.06 -13.72 16.73
C THR A 171 -11.08 -13.21 17.75
N GLY A 172 -11.05 -11.91 18.06
CA GLY A 172 -11.90 -11.29 19.08
C GLY A 172 -11.50 -11.54 20.55
N ALA A 173 -10.43 -12.28 20.84
CA ALA A 173 -9.98 -12.50 22.22
C ALA A 173 -9.42 -11.22 22.87
N PRO A 174 -9.59 -11.02 24.19
CA PRO A 174 -9.04 -9.86 24.90
C PRO A 174 -7.53 -9.74 24.77
N ALA A 175 -7.04 -8.52 24.59
CA ALA A 175 -5.61 -8.20 24.41
C ALA A 175 -4.93 -8.86 23.19
N LEU A 176 -5.70 -9.43 22.24
CA LEU A 176 -5.21 -9.78 20.91
C LEU A 176 -5.78 -8.78 19.90
N PHE A 177 -4.88 -8.12 19.19
CA PHE A 177 -5.24 -7.13 18.17
C PHE A 177 -4.91 -7.69 16.79
N GLU A 178 -5.95 -7.87 15.97
CA GLU A 178 -5.84 -8.39 14.60
C GLU A 178 -5.06 -7.46 13.65
N CYS A 179 -4.99 -6.18 14.00
CA CYS A 179 -4.07 -5.21 13.43
C CYS A 179 -3.80 -4.07 14.42
N LEU A 180 -2.75 -3.29 14.18
CA LEU A 180 -2.44 -2.09 14.96
C LEU A 180 -3.50 -1.00 14.81
N TYR A 181 -4.12 -0.86 13.64
CA TYR A 181 -4.88 0.33 13.28
C TYR A 181 -6.38 0.21 13.60
N PRO A 182 -7.05 1.24 14.16
CA PRO A 182 -6.48 2.51 14.61
C PRO A 182 -5.61 2.34 15.87
N GLU A 183 -4.40 2.89 15.83
CA GLU A 183 -3.33 2.66 16.81
C GLU A 183 -3.71 3.04 18.24
N ARG A 184 -4.49 4.12 18.39
CA ARG A 184 -4.91 4.64 19.68
C ARG A 184 -5.67 3.60 20.51
N ARG A 185 -6.54 2.81 19.86
CA ARG A 185 -7.30 1.73 20.52
C ARG A 185 -6.39 0.66 21.12
N VAL A 186 -5.26 0.38 20.47
CA VAL A 186 -4.31 -0.63 20.92
C VAL A 186 -3.47 -0.09 22.07
N ILE A 187 -2.91 1.11 21.92
CA ILE A 187 -2.01 1.70 22.92
C ILE A 187 -2.76 2.05 24.21
N GLU A 188 -3.96 2.64 24.14
CA GLU A 188 -4.75 3.00 25.34
C GLU A 188 -5.27 1.78 26.12
N TYR A 189 -5.31 0.60 25.50
CA TYR A 189 -5.72 -0.63 26.18
C TYR A 189 -4.62 -1.19 27.10
N LEU A 190 -3.34 -0.89 26.81
CA LEU A 190 -2.21 -1.50 27.51
C LEU A 190 -1.94 -0.82 28.86
N ALA A 191 -1.76 -1.62 29.92
CA ALA A 191 -1.23 -1.11 31.19
C ALA A 191 0.26 -0.78 31.05
N THR A 192 0.72 0.31 31.64
CA THR A 192 2.14 0.69 31.58
C THR A 192 2.87 0.24 32.86
N PRO A 193 3.96 -0.56 32.78
CA PRO A 193 4.50 -1.21 31.58
C PRO A 193 3.73 -2.49 31.19
N SER A 194 3.81 -2.86 29.92
CA SER A 194 3.34 -4.15 29.38
C SER A 194 4.45 -4.76 28.53
N ARG A 195 4.46 -6.08 28.39
CA ARG A 195 5.29 -6.84 27.46
C ARG A 195 4.42 -7.33 26.31
N VAL A 196 4.68 -6.80 25.12
CA VAL A 196 3.82 -7.00 23.94
C VAL A 196 4.53 -7.87 22.91
N LEU A 197 3.83 -8.91 22.43
CA LEU A 197 4.27 -9.67 21.26
C LEU A 197 3.73 -8.99 19.99
N VAL A 198 4.63 -8.60 19.09
CA VAL A 198 4.27 -8.14 17.74
C VAL A 198 4.60 -9.25 16.74
N VAL A 199 3.57 -9.82 16.09
CA VAL A 199 3.76 -10.86 15.08
C VAL A 199 3.96 -10.20 13.71
N GLY A 200 5.20 -10.14 13.25
CA GLY A 200 5.64 -9.48 12.03
C GLY A 200 6.94 -8.71 12.24
N SER A 201 7.58 -8.31 11.14
CA SER A 201 8.84 -7.53 11.18
C SER A 201 8.94 -6.45 10.11
N ARG A 202 7.83 -6.13 9.41
CA ARG A 202 7.78 -5.08 8.36
C ARG A 202 7.19 -3.78 8.92
N LEU A 203 6.84 -2.84 8.04
CA LEU A 203 6.41 -1.48 8.41
C LEU A 203 5.31 -1.45 9.49
N SER A 204 4.23 -2.24 9.38
CA SER A 204 3.20 -2.25 10.44
C SER A 204 3.71 -2.74 11.80
N ALA A 205 4.71 -3.63 11.81
CA ALA A 205 5.32 -4.14 13.04
C ALA A 205 6.31 -3.12 13.62
N VAL A 206 7.01 -2.39 12.75
CA VAL A 206 7.82 -1.22 13.12
C VAL A 206 6.94 -0.15 13.75
N ASP A 207 5.78 0.15 13.16
CA ASP A 207 4.83 1.12 13.70
C ASP A 207 4.35 0.69 15.11
N ALA A 208 4.01 -0.59 15.29
CA ALA A 208 3.62 -1.12 16.61
C ALA A 208 4.75 -1.00 17.63
N ALA A 209 6.00 -1.31 17.24
CA ALA A 209 7.16 -1.18 18.11
C ALA A 209 7.45 0.28 18.48
N LEU A 210 7.38 1.21 17.52
CA LEU A 210 7.61 2.63 17.76
C LEU A 210 6.63 3.19 18.79
N LEU A 211 5.35 2.85 18.69
CA LEU A 211 4.31 3.35 19.57
C LEU A 211 4.34 2.68 20.94
N ALA A 212 4.44 1.35 20.99
CA ALA A 212 4.46 0.63 22.26
C ALA A 212 5.73 0.95 23.07
N CYS A 213 6.90 1.00 22.42
CA CYS A 213 8.11 1.48 23.08
C CYS A 213 8.07 3.00 23.34
N GLY A 214 7.39 3.81 22.52
CA GLY A 214 7.16 5.22 22.86
C GLY A 214 6.38 5.40 24.16
N ALA A 215 5.40 4.52 24.40
CA ALA A 215 4.47 4.58 25.54
C ALA A 215 4.97 3.89 26.83
N GLY A 216 6.23 3.44 26.90
CA GLY A 216 6.78 2.81 28.10
C GLY A 216 6.71 1.28 28.15
N HIS A 217 6.20 0.61 27.12
CA HIS A 217 6.12 -0.86 27.04
C HIS A 217 7.42 -1.49 26.51
N SER A 218 7.51 -2.81 26.65
CA SER A 218 8.55 -3.65 26.02
C SER A 218 7.94 -4.50 24.91
N VAL A 219 8.69 -4.73 23.84
CA VAL A 219 8.18 -5.37 22.62
C VAL A 219 9.11 -6.50 22.18
N VAL A 220 8.52 -7.65 21.85
CA VAL A 220 9.17 -8.72 21.09
C VAL A 220 8.54 -8.78 19.70
N MET A 221 9.29 -8.45 18.66
CA MET A 221 8.90 -8.63 17.26
C MET A 221 9.31 -10.01 16.78
N ALA A 222 8.35 -10.84 16.36
CA ALA A 222 8.58 -12.20 15.90
C ALA A 222 8.13 -12.37 14.45
N SER A 223 9.01 -12.89 13.59
CA SER A 223 8.66 -13.22 12.21
C SER A 223 9.50 -14.40 11.71
N PRO A 224 9.11 -15.10 10.62
CA PRO A 224 9.86 -16.26 10.12
C PRO A 224 11.34 -15.99 9.84
N SER A 225 11.68 -14.76 9.41
CA SER A 225 13.06 -14.40 9.04
C SER A 225 13.78 -13.56 10.10
N GLY A 226 13.06 -12.94 11.03
CA GLY A 226 13.63 -11.95 11.96
C GLY A 226 14.22 -10.71 11.27
N ARG A 227 13.95 -10.50 9.97
CA ARG A 227 14.55 -9.41 9.19
C ARG A 227 13.67 -8.16 9.22
N LEU A 228 14.27 -7.04 9.62
CA LEU A 228 13.67 -5.71 9.46
C LEU A 228 13.78 -5.21 8.00
N PRO A 229 13.04 -4.17 7.59
CA PRO A 229 13.29 -3.47 6.34
C PRO A 229 14.71 -2.87 6.29
N ALA A 230 15.19 -2.57 5.08
CA ALA A 230 16.44 -1.81 4.92
C ALA A 230 16.25 -0.33 5.34
N VAL A 231 17.35 0.43 5.42
CA VAL A 231 17.32 1.85 5.81
C VAL A 231 17.62 2.74 4.61
N ARG A 232 16.88 3.84 4.45
CA ARG A 232 17.10 4.86 3.40
C ARG A 232 16.97 6.28 3.94
N THR A 233 17.53 7.25 3.22
CA THR A 233 17.39 8.69 3.52
C THR A 233 16.46 9.42 2.56
N ALA A 234 16.17 8.82 1.39
CA ALA A 234 15.29 9.42 0.40
C ALA A 234 14.64 8.34 -0.47
N THR A 235 13.64 8.75 -1.24
CA THR A 235 13.04 7.98 -2.33
C THR A 235 12.95 8.85 -3.58
N PRO A 236 14.08 9.19 -4.20
CA PRO A 236 14.11 10.17 -5.27
C PRO A 236 13.27 9.73 -6.47
N ARG A 237 12.49 10.67 -7.01
CA ARG A 237 11.66 10.40 -8.19
C ARG A 237 12.50 10.30 -9.46
N GLN A 238 13.57 11.09 -9.53
CA GLN A 238 14.48 11.10 -10.67
C GLN A 238 15.63 10.13 -10.45
N CYS A 239 15.88 9.29 -11.45
CA CYS A 239 17.04 8.40 -11.48
C CYS A 239 18.25 9.19 -12.00
N PRO A 240 19.37 9.28 -11.26
CA PRO A 240 20.51 10.10 -11.65
C PRO A 240 21.37 9.48 -12.76
N VAL A 241 21.06 8.25 -13.16
CA VAL A 241 21.79 7.48 -14.17
C VAL A 241 20.84 6.94 -15.23
N ALA A 242 21.35 6.74 -16.44
CA ALA A 242 20.62 6.04 -17.48
C ALA A 242 20.47 4.55 -17.14
N ILE A 243 19.27 4.01 -17.32
CA ILE A 243 18.98 2.58 -17.20
C ILE A 243 18.73 2.03 -18.60
N ASP A 244 19.30 0.85 -18.91
CA ASP A 244 19.01 0.14 -20.16
C ASP A 244 17.61 -0.50 -20.08
N GLU A 245 16.59 0.28 -20.43
CA GLU A 245 15.19 -0.13 -20.40
C GLU A 245 14.88 -1.26 -21.38
N ALA A 246 15.57 -1.29 -22.52
CA ALA A 246 15.42 -2.37 -23.49
C ALA A 246 15.93 -3.70 -22.91
N ALA A 247 17.06 -3.69 -22.19
CA ALA A 247 17.54 -4.86 -21.47
C ALA A 247 16.63 -5.25 -20.30
N PHE A 248 16.02 -4.28 -19.62
CA PHE A 248 15.04 -4.56 -18.57
C PHE A 248 13.78 -5.23 -19.13
N ALA A 249 13.24 -4.71 -20.24
CA ALA A 249 12.05 -5.23 -20.90
C ALA A 249 12.24 -6.68 -21.43
N ARG A 250 13.48 -7.10 -21.68
CA ARG A 250 13.84 -8.48 -22.07
C ARG A 250 13.97 -9.45 -20.89
N LEU A 251 13.74 -9.03 -19.65
CA LEU A 251 13.75 -9.94 -18.51
C LEU A 251 12.59 -10.93 -18.61
N ASP A 252 12.91 -12.21 -18.59
CA ASP A 252 11.93 -13.29 -18.61
C ASP A 252 11.33 -13.49 -17.20
N LEU A 253 10.06 -13.11 -17.06
CA LEU A 253 9.29 -13.22 -15.82
C LEU A 253 9.12 -14.67 -15.34
N SER A 254 9.17 -15.64 -16.25
CA SER A 254 9.04 -17.06 -15.94
C SER A 254 10.38 -17.70 -15.55
N SER A 255 11.50 -16.98 -15.69
CA SER A 255 12.82 -17.53 -15.42
C SER A 255 13.08 -17.68 -13.92
N PRO A 256 13.57 -18.83 -13.44
CA PRO A 256 14.04 -18.97 -12.06
C PRO A 256 15.29 -18.12 -11.76
N LEU A 257 15.97 -17.63 -12.81
CA LEU A 257 17.15 -16.76 -12.70
C LEU A 257 16.79 -15.27 -12.77
N LEU A 258 15.50 -14.91 -12.83
CA LEU A 258 15.03 -13.53 -12.92
C LEU A 258 15.68 -12.62 -11.86
N TYR A 259 15.65 -13.03 -10.59
CA TYR A 259 16.20 -12.23 -9.49
C TYR A 259 17.71 -11.98 -9.68
N ARG A 260 18.47 -12.95 -10.19
CA ARG A 260 19.91 -12.78 -10.44
C ARG A 260 20.16 -11.78 -11.55
N ARG A 261 19.38 -11.84 -12.63
CA ARG A 261 19.48 -10.91 -13.76
C ARG A 261 19.09 -9.49 -13.34
N LEU A 262 18.00 -9.35 -12.60
CA LEU A 262 17.56 -8.09 -12.00
C LEU A 262 18.66 -7.49 -11.11
N LEU A 263 19.18 -8.25 -10.15
CA LEU A 263 20.21 -7.75 -9.23
C LEU A 263 21.51 -7.39 -9.94
N ARG A 264 21.88 -8.06 -11.04
CA ARG A 264 23.03 -7.65 -11.87
C ARG A 264 22.81 -6.30 -12.53
N GLN A 265 21.60 -6.03 -13.05
CA GLN A 265 21.28 -4.72 -13.61
C GLN A 265 21.29 -3.65 -12.52
N VAL A 266 20.62 -3.89 -11.38
CA VAL A 266 20.60 -2.96 -10.23
C VAL A 266 22.02 -2.70 -9.72
N ALA A 267 22.88 -3.71 -9.63
CA ALA A 267 24.26 -3.54 -9.19
C ALA A 267 25.07 -2.63 -10.11
N ARG A 268 24.95 -2.80 -11.43
CA ARG A 268 25.61 -1.94 -12.42
C ARG A 268 25.11 -0.50 -12.32
N SER A 269 23.79 -0.32 -12.26
CA SER A 269 23.18 1.00 -12.14
C SER A 269 23.58 1.68 -10.83
N ALA A 270 23.65 0.95 -9.71
CA ALA A 270 24.01 1.50 -8.40
C ALA A 270 25.48 1.93 -8.35
N GLU A 271 26.36 1.17 -8.99
CA GLU A 271 27.76 1.54 -9.15
C GLU A 271 27.92 2.77 -10.06
N ALA A 272 27.09 2.92 -11.08
CA ALA A 272 27.12 4.09 -11.97
C ALA A 272 26.73 5.41 -11.29
N VAL A 273 26.02 5.37 -10.15
CA VAL A 273 25.59 6.61 -9.44
C VAL A 273 26.79 7.37 -8.87
N ALA A 274 27.70 6.66 -8.19
CA ALA A 274 28.80 7.27 -7.43
C ALA A 274 30.11 6.46 -7.46
N GLY A 275 30.24 5.48 -8.36
CA GLY A 275 31.39 4.57 -8.43
C GLY A 275 31.44 3.52 -7.31
N ARG A 276 30.40 3.43 -6.49
CA ARG A 276 30.36 2.56 -5.30
C ARG A 276 29.68 1.23 -5.62
N PRO A 277 30.36 0.08 -5.53
CA PRO A 277 29.73 -1.22 -5.81
C PRO A 277 28.57 -1.52 -4.85
N LEU A 278 27.45 -2.06 -5.36
CA LEU A 278 26.25 -2.37 -4.56
C LEU A 278 26.55 -3.20 -3.30
N ARG A 279 27.53 -4.12 -3.35
CA ARG A 279 27.93 -4.96 -2.20
C ARG A 279 28.43 -4.16 -0.99
N THR A 280 28.85 -2.91 -1.19
CA THR A 280 29.33 -1.99 -0.14
C THR A 280 28.22 -1.05 0.37
N GLN A 281 27.04 -1.10 -0.26
CA GLN A 281 25.85 -0.30 0.09
C GLN A 281 24.81 -1.10 0.88
N ILE A 282 25.10 -2.37 1.16
CA ILE A 282 24.18 -3.32 1.81
C ILE A 282 24.90 -4.06 2.94
N ASP A 283 24.13 -4.54 3.91
CA ASP A 283 24.66 -5.34 5.00
C ASP A 283 24.11 -6.78 4.99
N ARG A 284 24.95 -7.74 5.40
CA ARG A 284 24.65 -9.18 5.37
C ARG A 284 24.55 -9.83 6.76
N SER A 285 24.78 -9.10 7.86
CA SER A 285 24.75 -9.65 9.23
C SER A 285 23.39 -10.28 9.55
N THR A 286 23.34 -11.51 10.03
CA THR A 286 22.06 -12.20 10.31
C THR A 286 21.36 -11.64 11.55
N TYR A 287 22.11 -11.07 12.49
CA TYR A 287 21.58 -10.45 13.70
C TYR A 287 20.94 -9.09 13.39
N ALA A 288 19.65 -8.94 13.71
CA ALA A 288 18.86 -7.80 13.28
C ALA A 288 19.34 -6.44 13.84
N PRO A 289 19.69 -6.29 15.13
CA PRO A 289 20.23 -5.03 15.67
C PRO A 289 21.54 -4.62 15.00
N GLU A 290 22.47 -5.56 14.81
CA GLU A 290 23.75 -5.27 14.14
C GLU A 290 23.52 -4.84 12.69
N ARG A 291 22.69 -5.57 11.94
CA ARG A 291 22.39 -5.20 10.56
C ARG A 291 21.74 -3.82 10.47
N LEU A 292 20.75 -3.54 11.32
CA LEU A 292 20.07 -2.24 11.35
C LEU A 292 21.05 -1.10 11.66
N ALA A 293 21.97 -1.30 12.61
CA ALA A 293 23.01 -0.33 12.95
C ALA A 293 23.98 -0.08 11.79
N ARG A 294 24.41 -1.13 11.09
CA ARG A 294 25.29 -1.02 9.91
C ARG A 294 24.59 -0.33 8.73
N GLU A 295 23.34 -0.70 8.44
CA GLU A 295 22.54 -0.08 7.37
C GLU A 295 22.23 1.40 7.69
N ALA A 296 21.90 1.74 8.94
CA ALA A 296 21.75 3.12 9.38
C ALA A 296 23.06 3.92 9.23
N GLY A 297 24.21 3.30 9.54
CA GLY A 297 25.52 3.89 9.32
C GLY A 297 25.86 4.13 7.85
N LEU A 298 25.42 3.25 6.95
CA LEU A 298 25.55 3.44 5.50
C LEU A 298 24.68 4.61 5.04
N ALA A 299 23.40 4.63 5.43
CA ALA A 299 22.47 5.70 5.09
C ALA A 299 22.96 7.08 5.56
N ARG A 300 23.44 7.18 6.81
CA ARG A 300 23.95 8.43 7.40
C ARG A 300 25.13 9.03 6.65
N ARG A 301 26.00 8.20 6.06
CA ARG A 301 27.17 8.65 5.29
C ARG A 301 26.90 8.76 3.79
N GLY A 302 25.64 8.67 3.35
CA GLY A 302 25.28 8.72 1.94
C GLY A 302 25.80 7.52 1.13
N ALA A 303 25.86 6.34 1.76
CA ALA A 303 26.37 5.11 1.16
C ALA A 303 25.26 4.16 0.64
N THR A 304 24.08 4.70 0.32
CA THR A 304 22.87 3.95 -0.08
C THR A 304 22.39 4.33 -1.48
N ASP A 305 23.28 4.30 -2.47
CA ASP A 305 23.00 4.76 -3.84
C ASP A 305 21.84 3.99 -4.52
N TRP A 306 21.59 2.74 -4.12
CA TRP A 306 20.46 1.94 -4.58
C TRP A 306 19.10 2.63 -4.38
N GLN A 307 18.96 3.53 -3.40
CA GLN A 307 17.70 4.23 -3.15
C GLN A 307 17.30 5.15 -4.31
N ASN A 308 18.30 5.71 -5.02
CA ASN A 308 18.12 6.64 -6.14
C ASN A 308 17.58 5.94 -7.39
N LEU A 309 17.65 4.61 -7.43
CA LEU A 309 17.19 3.79 -8.55
C LEU A 309 15.78 3.26 -8.33
N LEU A 310 15.30 3.27 -7.08
CA LEU A 310 14.14 2.50 -6.64
C LEU A 310 12.89 2.83 -7.45
N VAL A 311 12.55 4.12 -7.57
CA VAL A 311 11.34 4.59 -8.26
C VAL A 311 11.36 4.17 -9.73
N ARG A 312 12.50 4.35 -10.43
CA ARG A 312 12.59 3.99 -11.86
C ARG A 312 12.49 2.48 -12.08
N TYR A 313 13.15 1.67 -11.26
CA TYR A 313 13.03 0.21 -11.34
C TYR A 313 11.61 -0.27 -10.97
N MET A 314 10.93 0.38 -10.03
CA MET A 314 9.53 0.09 -9.72
C MET A 314 8.62 0.37 -10.92
N ASP A 315 8.84 1.47 -11.64
CA ASP A 315 8.08 1.78 -12.86
C ASP A 315 8.32 0.77 -13.97
N LEU A 316 9.57 0.40 -14.24
CA LEU A 316 9.90 -0.61 -15.24
C LEU A 316 9.34 -1.99 -14.86
N ALA A 317 9.44 -2.38 -13.59
CA ALA A 317 8.88 -3.63 -13.09
C ALA A 317 7.35 -3.65 -13.23
N GLU A 318 6.67 -2.53 -12.96
CA GLU A 318 5.23 -2.38 -13.12
C GLU A 318 4.81 -2.57 -14.58
N GLN A 319 5.49 -1.92 -15.53
CA GLN A 319 5.24 -2.09 -16.97
C GLN A 319 5.45 -3.54 -17.42
N LEU A 320 6.57 -4.15 -17.04
CA LEU A 320 6.90 -5.53 -17.41
C LEU A 320 5.88 -6.53 -16.84
N LEU A 321 5.53 -6.39 -15.55
CA LEU A 321 4.54 -7.24 -14.90
C LEU A 321 3.16 -7.06 -15.53
N ARG A 322 2.74 -5.83 -15.83
CA ARG A 322 1.45 -5.53 -16.49
C ARG A 322 1.37 -6.22 -17.85
N ALA A 323 2.47 -6.29 -18.60
CA ALA A 323 2.53 -7.00 -19.88
C ALA A 323 2.50 -8.55 -19.76
N GLY A 324 2.99 -9.10 -18.64
CA GLY A 324 3.08 -10.55 -18.41
C GLY A 324 1.74 -11.26 -18.18
N THR A 325 1.72 -12.59 -18.32
CA THR A 325 0.55 -13.42 -17.98
C THR A 325 0.38 -13.55 -16.45
N PRO A 326 -0.82 -13.88 -15.92
CA PRO A 326 -1.03 -14.06 -14.49
C PRO A 326 -0.08 -15.06 -13.81
N GLY A 327 0.22 -16.18 -14.50
CA GLY A 327 1.18 -17.18 -14.02
C GLY A 327 2.61 -16.63 -13.95
N ALA A 328 3.06 -15.95 -15.01
CA ALA A 328 4.39 -15.34 -15.07
C ALA A 328 4.56 -14.24 -14.00
N ARG A 329 3.53 -13.42 -13.76
CA ARG A 329 3.53 -12.41 -12.69
C ARG A 329 3.72 -13.05 -11.32
N THR A 330 2.95 -14.10 -11.02
CA THR A 330 3.03 -14.82 -9.74
C THR A 330 4.42 -15.38 -9.50
N LEU A 331 4.98 -16.05 -10.52
CA LEU A 331 6.32 -16.63 -10.44
C LEU A 331 7.41 -15.56 -10.28
N ALA A 332 7.34 -14.47 -11.03
CA ALA A 332 8.29 -13.36 -10.94
C ALA A 332 8.31 -12.72 -9.55
N LEU A 333 7.13 -12.45 -8.97
CA LEU A 333 7.00 -11.90 -7.63
C LEU A 333 7.57 -12.85 -6.57
N ALA A 334 7.26 -14.15 -6.65
CA ALA A 334 7.80 -15.15 -5.74
C ALA A 334 9.34 -15.23 -5.81
N ASN A 335 9.89 -15.24 -7.04
CA ASN A 335 11.34 -15.32 -7.27
C ASN A 335 12.10 -14.09 -6.75
N CYS A 336 11.47 -12.91 -6.76
CA CYS A 336 12.15 -11.66 -6.39
C CYS A 336 11.88 -11.21 -4.95
N ALA A 337 10.77 -11.62 -4.33
CA ALA A 337 10.27 -11.06 -3.06
C ALA A 337 11.34 -11.00 -1.96
N THR A 338 12.09 -12.09 -1.74
CA THR A 338 13.13 -12.17 -0.71
C THR A 338 14.34 -11.27 -1.00
N ALA A 339 14.68 -11.08 -2.28
CA ALA A 339 15.84 -10.33 -2.70
C ALA A 339 15.62 -8.82 -2.62
N VAL A 340 14.44 -8.34 -3.06
CA VAL A 340 14.16 -6.90 -3.19
C VAL A 340 13.27 -6.35 -2.08
N GLY A 341 12.49 -7.20 -1.39
CA GLY A 341 11.41 -6.77 -0.51
C GLY A 341 11.86 -5.82 0.61
N ARG A 342 13.02 -6.07 1.23
CA ARG A 342 13.56 -5.17 2.27
C ARG A 342 13.85 -3.75 1.77
N TYR A 343 14.20 -3.60 0.51
CA TYR A 343 14.58 -2.33 -0.10
C TYR A 343 13.36 -1.58 -0.63
N LEU A 344 12.39 -2.29 -1.22
CA LEU A 344 11.10 -1.71 -1.63
C LEU A 344 10.39 -1.05 -0.44
N PHE A 345 10.40 -1.72 0.71
CA PHE A 345 9.74 -1.28 1.93
C PHE A 345 10.70 -0.72 2.97
N ALA A 346 11.88 -0.26 2.56
CA ALA A 346 12.87 0.34 3.46
C ALA A 346 12.27 1.46 4.31
N LEU A 347 12.73 1.59 5.56
CA LEU A 347 12.27 2.58 6.52
C LEU A 347 13.20 3.81 6.53
N PRO A 348 12.69 4.98 6.96
CA PRO A 348 13.50 6.19 7.14
C PRO A 348 14.64 5.98 8.14
N LEU A 349 15.76 6.68 7.95
CA LEU A 349 16.91 6.66 8.87
C LEU A 349 16.49 7.02 10.30
N GLU A 350 15.62 8.03 10.47
CA GLU A 350 15.14 8.48 11.77
C GLU A 350 14.35 7.37 12.49
N THR A 351 13.57 6.60 11.73
CA THR A 351 12.88 5.42 12.28
C THR A 351 13.88 4.34 12.70
N ALA A 352 14.93 4.09 11.90
CA ALA A 352 15.96 3.11 12.24
C ALA A 352 16.67 3.46 13.55
N GLU A 353 17.03 4.73 13.73
CA GLU A 353 17.71 5.23 14.91
C GLU A 353 16.85 5.11 16.17
N LYS A 354 15.56 5.41 16.08
CA LYS A 354 14.62 5.19 17.19
C LYS A 354 14.52 3.71 17.59
N LEU A 355 14.39 2.81 16.60
CA LEU A 355 14.36 1.37 16.88
C LEU A 355 15.66 0.89 17.54
N LEU A 356 16.82 1.38 17.08
CA LEU A 356 18.11 1.07 17.69
C LEU A 356 18.21 1.55 19.14
N SER A 357 17.68 2.74 19.46
CA SER A 357 17.61 3.23 20.85
C SER A 357 16.82 2.25 21.71
N TYR A 358 15.63 1.85 21.28
CA TYR A 358 14.81 0.89 22.02
C TYR A 358 15.46 -0.49 22.16
N MET A 359 16.22 -0.95 21.16
CA MET A 359 16.98 -2.20 21.27
C MET A 359 18.11 -2.08 22.31
N ASN A 360 18.85 -0.97 22.30
CA ASN A 360 19.93 -0.72 23.25
C ASN A 360 19.43 -0.58 24.69
N GLU A 361 18.22 -0.02 24.86
CA GLU A 361 17.52 0.08 26.15
C GLU A 361 16.92 -1.26 26.61
N GLY A 362 17.01 -2.33 25.80
CA GLY A 362 16.40 -3.64 26.10
C GLY A 362 14.87 -3.67 25.98
N ARG A 363 14.27 -2.63 25.38
CA ARG A 363 12.81 -2.46 25.24
C ARG A 363 12.26 -3.05 23.95
N LEU A 364 13.13 -3.32 22.97
CA LEU A 364 12.77 -3.95 21.71
C LEU A 364 13.68 -5.14 21.42
N GLN A 365 13.09 -6.31 21.20
CA GLN A 365 13.76 -7.51 20.72
C GLN A 365 13.17 -7.93 19.37
N VAL A 366 14.02 -8.44 18.46
CA VAL A 366 13.59 -9.00 17.17
C VAL A 366 14.05 -10.45 17.07
N MET A 367 13.14 -11.37 16.76
CA MET A 367 13.40 -12.81 16.74
C MET A 367 12.97 -13.45 15.42
N PRO A 368 13.80 -14.36 14.84
CA PRO A 368 13.44 -15.20 13.71
C PRO A 368 12.60 -16.40 14.17
N ALA A 369 11.44 -16.13 14.77
CA ALA A 369 10.55 -17.13 15.32
C ALA A 369 9.09 -16.84 14.95
N VAL A 370 8.27 -17.88 14.93
CA VAL A 370 6.82 -17.77 14.74
C VAL A 370 6.14 -18.50 15.91
N PRO A 371 5.07 -17.93 16.49
CA PRO A 371 4.25 -18.66 17.44
C PRO A 371 3.70 -19.93 16.81
N GLU A 372 3.97 -21.09 17.41
CA GLU A 372 3.39 -22.37 16.98
C GLU A 372 2.03 -22.57 17.64
N ARG A 373 1.95 -22.25 18.94
CA ARG A 373 0.69 -22.26 19.69
C ARG A 373 0.58 -21.00 20.54
N LEU A 374 -0.63 -20.45 20.57
CA LEU A 374 -1.05 -19.40 21.48
C LEU A 374 -2.11 -19.96 22.43
N ARG A 375 -2.08 -19.51 23.68
CA ARG A 375 -3.16 -19.73 24.63
C ARG A 375 -3.33 -18.49 25.50
N ARG A 376 -4.60 -18.13 25.73
CA ARG A 376 -4.96 -17.07 26.69
C ARG A 376 -5.19 -17.70 28.07
N ASP A 377 -4.37 -17.34 29.04
CA ASP A 377 -4.62 -17.53 30.48
C ASP A 377 -4.82 -16.14 31.14
N GLU A 378 -4.10 -15.80 32.22
CA GLU A 378 -3.99 -14.41 32.72
C GLU A 378 -3.10 -13.54 31.82
N LEU A 379 -2.07 -14.16 31.22
CA LEU A 379 -1.24 -13.63 30.14
C LEU A 379 -1.41 -14.49 28.87
N TRP A 380 -0.95 -13.98 27.72
CA TRP A 380 -0.78 -14.75 26.51
C TRP A 380 0.45 -15.64 26.62
N ARG A 381 0.23 -16.95 26.73
CA ARG A 381 1.31 -17.94 26.69
C ARG A 381 1.59 -18.33 25.25
N VAL A 382 2.86 -18.23 24.87
CA VAL A 382 3.33 -18.47 23.50
C VAL A 382 4.32 -19.60 23.53
N GLN A 383 4.02 -20.65 22.78
CA GLN A 383 4.95 -21.72 22.49
C GLN A 383 5.61 -21.46 21.13
N TRP A 384 6.93 -21.35 21.15
CA TRP A 384 7.73 -21.18 19.94
C TRP A 384 8.06 -22.52 19.30
N SER A 385 8.45 -22.50 18.03
CA SER A 385 8.90 -23.70 17.29
C SER A 385 10.14 -24.37 17.90
N SER A 386 10.90 -23.67 18.74
CA SER A 386 12.01 -24.24 19.54
C SER A 386 11.54 -25.04 20.75
N GLY A 387 10.24 -25.04 21.07
CA GLY A 387 9.67 -25.60 22.29
C GLY A 387 9.77 -24.68 23.51
N THR A 388 10.40 -23.52 23.40
CA THR A 388 10.47 -22.53 24.49
C THR A 388 9.09 -21.89 24.72
N LEU A 389 8.84 -21.49 25.96
CA LEU A 389 7.61 -20.83 26.39
C LEU A 389 7.91 -19.40 26.83
N ASP A 390 7.13 -18.45 26.35
CA ASP A 390 7.13 -17.06 26.80
C ASP A 390 5.73 -16.59 27.17
N SER A 391 5.64 -15.49 27.92
CA SER A 391 4.38 -14.86 28.31
C SER A 391 4.36 -13.37 27.93
N PHE A 392 3.19 -12.90 27.50
CA PHE A 392 2.97 -11.53 27.03
C PHE A 392 1.64 -10.99 27.55
N ASP A 393 1.58 -9.70 27.86
CA ASP A 393 0.34 -9.03 28.27
C ASP A 393 -0.63 -8.86 27.09
N ALA A 394 -0.09 -8.66 25.88
CA ALA A 394 -0.86 -8.47 24.66
C ALA A 394 -0.14 -9.00 23.42
N VAL A 395 -0.93 -9.27 22.37
CA VAL A 395 -0.46 -9.70 21.07
C VAL A 395 -0.98 -8.75 20.00
N ILE A 396 -0.09 -8.18 19.19
CA ILE A 396 -0.42 -7.34 18.03
C ILE A 396 -0.05 -8.08 16.76
N CYS A 397 -1.03 -8.36 15.92
CA CYS A 397 -0.82 -8.94 14.61
C CYS A 397 -0.39 -7.87 13.60
N ALA A 398 0.80 -8.02 13.04
CA ALA A 398 1.40 -7.08 12.10
C ALA A 398 1.91 -7.79 10.81
N THR A 399 1.18 -8.83 10.40
CA THR A 399 1.49 -9.69 9.24
C THR A 399 0.95 -9.18 7.91
N GLY A 400 0.42 -7.95 7.89
CA GLY A 400 -0.10 -7.28 6.70
C GLY A 400 -1.58 -7.54 6.47
N PHE A 401 -2.03 -7.29 5.25
CA PHE A 401 -3.43 -7.35 4.85
C PHE A 401 -3.61 -8.25 3.64
N GLN A 402 -4.78 -8.84 3.54
CA GLN A 402 -5.19 -9.60 2.36
C GLN A 402 -5.42 -8.65 1.19
N LYS A 403 -5.28 -9.17 -0.04
CA LYS A 403 -5.83 -8.49 -1.22
C LYS A 403 -7.35 -8.60 -1.16
N GLN A 404 -8.04 -7.55 -1.62
CA GLN A 404 -9.50 -7.61 -1.74
C GLN A 404 -9.87 -8.76 -2.67
N ARG A 405 -10.80 -9.62 -2.24
CA ARG A 405 -11.31 -10.71 -3.07
C ARG A 405 -12.46 -10.18 -3.91
N PHE A 406 -12.50 -10.60 -5.16
CA PHE A 406 -13.57 -10.29 -6.10
C PHE A 406 -14.20 -11.61 -6.56
N HIS A 407 -15.53 -11.67 -6.59
CA HIS A 407 -16.27 -12.78 -7.19
C HIS A 407 -17.08 -12.26 -8.37
N ALA A 408 -16.82 -12.82 -9.55
CA ALA A 408 -17.44 -12.41 -10.80
C ALA A 408 -18.36 -13.50 -11.34
N THR A 409 -19.56 -13.09 -11.76
CA THR A 409 -20.49 -13.85 -12.61
C THR A 409 -20.57 -13.17 -13.98
N TYR A 410 -21.29 -13.76 -14.93
CA TYR A 410 -21.44 -13.20 -16.29
C TYR A 410 -22.04 -11.79 -16.31
N ASP A 411 -22.80 -11.42 -15.28
CA ASP A 411 -23.55 -10.18 -15.14
C ASP A 411 -23.24 -9.35 -13.88
N SER A 412 -22.39 -9.84 -12.96
CA SER A 412 -22.13 -9.14 -11.71
C SER A 412 -20.68 -9.29 -11.21
N LEU A 413 -20.27 -8.34 -10.37
CA LEU A 413 -19.01 -8.35 -9.65
C LEU A 413 -19.25 -8.03 -8.18
N GLU A 414 -19.14 -9.04 -7.33
CA GLU A 414 -19.17 -8.90 -5.88
C GLU A 414 -17.80 -8.39 -5.38
N LEU A 415 -17.85 -7.30 -4.62
CA LEU A 415 -16.70 -6.61 -4.05
C LEU A 415 -16.46 -7.03 -2.60
N THR A 416 -17.49 -7.49 -1.89
CA THR A 416 -17.37 -8.02 -0.54
C THR A 416 -18.13 -9.34 -0.46
N GLY A 417 -17.43 -10.44 -0.25
CA GLY A 417 -18.04 -11.76 -0.08
C GLY A 417 -17.47 -12.49 1.13
N ASP A 418 -18.09 -13.61 1.47
CA ASP A 418 -17.65 -14.46 2.57
C ASP A 418 -16.21 -14.96 2.31
N PRO A 419 -15.25 -14.69 3.21
CA PRO A 419 -13.87 -15.16 3.07
C PRO A 419 -13.73 -16.69 3.02
N LEU A 420 -14.73 -17.45 3.45
CA LEU A 420 -14.74 -18.92 3.44
C LEU A 420 -15.26 -19.50 2.12
N LEU A 421 -16.00 -18.73 1.32
CA LEU A 421 -16.56 -19.23 0.07
C LEU A 421 -15.53 -19.17 -1.08
N PRO A 422 -15.58 -20.14 -2.01
CA PRO A 422 -14.78 -20.08 -3.23
C PRO A 422 -15.23 -18.89 -4.08
N VAL A 423 -14.27 -18.25 -4.77
CA VAL A 423 -14.56 -17.09 -5.63
C VAL A 423 -13.99 -17.27 -7.03
N THR A 424 -14.73 -16.80 -8.02
CA THR A 424 -14.26 -16.67 -9.39
C THR A 424 -13.71 -15.26 -9.56
N ALA A 425 -12.39 -15.09 -9.55
CA ALA A 425 -11.80 -13.78 -9.78
C ALA A 425 -12.07 -13.31 -11.22
N PRO A 426 -12.40 -12.03 -11.46
CA PRO A 426 -12.48 -11.51 -12.82
C PRO A 426 -11.09 -11.52 -13.46
N ARG A 427 -11.06 -11.49 -14.80
CA ARG A 427 -9.82 -11.12 -15.51
C ARG A 427 -9.73 -9.59 -15.54
N VAL A 428 -8.52 -9.05 -15.40
CA VAL A 428 -8.28 -7.61 -15.56
C VAL A 428 -7.28 -7.40 -16.68
N SER A 429 -7.62 -6.59 -17.68
CA SER A 429 -6.76 -6.28 -18.82
C SER A 429 -5.67 -5.27 -18.46
N GLN A 430 -4.71 -5.09 -19.38
CA GLN A 430 -3.55 -4.21 -19.18
C GLN A 430 -3.95 -2.72 -19.03
N ASP A 431 -5.07 -2.33 -19.64
CA ASP A 431 -5.71 -1.02 -19.47
C ASP A 431 -6.57 -0.93 -18.20
N LEU A 432 -6.47 -1.91 -17.30
CA LEU A 432 -7.09 -1.95 -15.97
C LEU A 432 -8.61 -2.14 -15.97
N ARG A 433 -9.20 -2.55 -17.11
CA ARG A 433 -10.62 -2.93 -17.19
C ARG A 433 -10.89 -4.36 -16.76
N VAL A 434 -12.03 -4.55 -16.11
CA VAL A 434 -12.56 -5.85 -15.69
C VAL A 434 -13.15 -6.58 -16.90
N TRP A 435 -12.93 -7.89 -16.94
CA TRP A 435 -13.61 -8.83 -17.81
C TRP A 435 -14.38 -9.80 -16.93
N LEU A 436 -15.71 -9.75 -17.06
CA LEU A 436 -16.59 -10.73 -16.45
C LEU A 436 -16.44 -12.07 -17.18
N PRO A 437 -16.73 -13.20 -16.51
CA PRO A 437 -16.88 -14.49 -17.16
C PRO A 437 -17.72 -14.39 -18.44
N GLU A 438 -17.28 -15.08 -19.51
CA GLU A 438 -17.98 -15.17 -20.81
C GLU A 438 -18.11 -13.85 -21.60
N ALA A 439 -17.62 -12.71 -21.07
CA ALA A 439 -17.66 -11.44 -21.79
C ALA A 439 -16.78 -11.44 -23.04
N SER A 440 -17.33 -10.97 -24.16
CA SER A 440 -16.62 -10.80 -25.44
C SER A 440 -15.76 -9.53 -25.48
N GLU A 441 -16.06 -8.55 -24.62
CA GLU A 441 -15.35 -7.28 -24.52
C GLU A 441 -15.14 -6.88 -23.04
N PRO A 442 -14.14 -6.03 -22.73
CA PRO A 442 -13.94 -5.53 -21.37
C PRO A 442 -15.09 -4.63 -20.92
N GLU A 443 -15.43 -4.73 -19.63
CA GLU A 443 -16.40 -3.88 -18.97
C GLU A 443 -15.93 -2.43 -18.85
N ARG A 444 -16.90 -1.52 -18.70
CA ARG A 444 -16.71 -0.16 -18.17
C ARG A 444 -16.61 -0.16 -16.63
N ILE A 445 -15.96 -1.20 -16.10
CA ILE A 445 -15.59 -1.37 -14.71
C ILE A 445 -14.06 -1.39 -14.67
N TRP A 446 -13.48 -0.47 -13.93
CA TRP A 446 -12.04 -0.22 -13.87
C TRP A 446 -11.49 -0.54 -12.49
N THR A 447 -10.19 -0.82 -12.39
CA THR A 447 -9.49 -1.00 -11.11
C THR A 447 -8.29 -0.05 -11.02
N ALA A 448 -8.06 0.58 -9.87
CA ALA A 448 -6.92 1.47 -9.67
C ALA A 448 -6.32 1.35 -8.26
N GLY A 449 -5.04 1.73 -8.14
CA GLY A 449 -4.30 1.58 -6.91
C GLY A 449 -4.14 0.11 -6.52
N ILE A 450 -4.28 -0.19 -5.22
CA ILE A 450 -4.13 -1.55 -4.70
C ILE A 450 -5.16 -2.53 -5.29
N ALA A 451 -6.35 -2.06 -5.64
CA ALA A 451 -7.40 -2.87 -6.27
C ALA A 451 -6.98 -3.44 -7.63
N SER A 452 -6.04 -2.81 -8.32
CA SER A 452 -5.57 -3.24 -9.64
C SER A 452 -4.65 -4.47 -9.63
N TYR A 453 -4.46 -5.12 -8.47
CA TYR A 453 -3.43 -6.15 -8.26
C TYR A 453 -3.51 -7.35 -9.21
N LEU A 454 -4.67 -7.65 -9.80
CA LEU A 454 -4.84 -8.71 -10.80
C LEU A 454 -4.12 -8.39 -12.12
N ALA A 455 -3.96 -7.11 -12.47
CA ALA A 455 -3.22 -6.63 -13.64
C ALA A 455 -1.88 -5.97 -13.28
N ALA A 456 -1.85 -5.15 -12.23
CA ALA A 456 -0.71 -4.36 -11.78
C ALA A 456 -0.37 -4.65 -10.29
N PRO A 457 0.31 -5.77 -10.00
CA PRO A 457 0.46 -6.28 -8.63
C PRO A 457 1.40 -5.46 -7.72
N MET A 458 2.21 -4.56 -8.30
CA MET A 458 3.21 -3.76 -7.59
C MET A 458 2.78 -2.32 -7.26
N VAL A 459 1.53 -1.95 -7.54
CA VAL A 459 1.04 -0.60 -7.24
C VAL A 459 0.85 -0.44 -5.73
N ASN A 460 1.78 0.30 -5.11
CA ASN A 460 1.80 0.52 -3.67
C ASN A 460 2.27 1.93 -3.26
N ALA A 461 2.65 2.77 -4.22
CA ALA A 461 3.02 4.16 -4.00
C ALA A 461 1.89 5.12 -4.44
N VAL A 462 1.88 6.32 -3.84
CA VAL A 462 0.91 7.38 -4.15
C VAL A 462 0.98 7.77 -5.62
N TYR A 463 2.18 8.12 -6.12
CA TYR A 463 2.37 8.54 -7.51
C TYR A 463 1.91 7.50 -8.55
N GLN A 464 2.05 6.19 -8.26
CA GLN A 464 1.59 5.12 -9.16
C GLN A 464 0.06 5.08 -9.22
N SER A 465 -0.60 5.22 -8.07
CA SER A 465 -2.07 5.27 -7.99
C SER A 465 -2.62 6.49 -8.72
N VAL A 466 -1.93 7.63 -8.59
CA VAL A 466 -2.26 8.89 -9.27
C VAL A 466 -2.08 8.76 -10.79
N ARG A 467 -0.99 8.12 -11.25
CA ARG A 467 -0.76 7.83 -12.67
C ARG A 467 -1.88 6.98 -13.25
N GLN A 468 -2.25 5.87 -12.60
CA GLN A 468 -3.38 5.03 -13.06
C GLN A 468 -4.70 5.79 -13.11
N ALA A 469 -5.00 6.58 -12.08
CA ALA A 469 -6.20 7.41 -12.06
C ALA A 469 -6.24 8.40 -13.24
N SER A 470 -5.11 9.04 -13.56
CA SER A 470 -4.98 9.93 -14.72
C SER A 470 -5.14 9.17 -16.05
N GLU A 471 -4.54 7.98 -16.20
CA GLU A 471 -4.67 7.12 -17.39
C GLU A 471 -6.15 6.75 -17.65
N ILE A 472 -6.84 6.26 -16.61
CA ILE A 472 -8.24 5.82 -16.70
C ILE A 472 -9.18 6.99 -17.04
N THR A 473 -9.07 8.09 -16.29
CA THR A 473 -9.92 9.27 -16.53
C THR A 473 -9.61 9.95 -17.86
N GLY A 474 -8.39 9.80 -18.39
CA GLY A 474 -8.03 10.20 -19.75
C GLY A 474 -8.77 9.39 -20.82
N ALA A 475 -8.91 8.07 -20.63
CA ALA A 475 -9.66 7.21 -21.55
C ALA A 475 -11.16 7.60 -21.64
N TRP A 476 -11.72 8.14 -20.55
CA TRP A 476 -13.08 8.69 -20.53
C TRP A 476 -13.26 9.97 -21.35
N ARG A 477 -12.20 10.59 -21.87
CA ARG A 477 -12.34 11.71 -22.84
C ARG A 477 -12.41 11.23 -24.28
N SER A 478 -11.68 10.15 -24.58
CA SER A 478 -11.47 9.67 -25.95
C SER A 478 -12.55 8.69 -26.43
N SER A 479 -13.42 8.26 -25.52
CA SER A 479 -14.54 7.33 -25.76
C SER A 479 -15.86 8.05 -25.57
#